data_AF-A0A8J7NGL9-F1
#
_entry.id   AF-A0A8J7NGL9-F1
#
_cell.length_a   1.000
_cell.length_b   1.000
_cell.length_c   1.000
_cell.angle_alpha   90.00
_cell.angle_beta   90.00
_cell.angle_gamma   90.00
#
_symmetry.space_group_name_H-M   'P 1'
#
loop_
_entity.id
_entity.type
_entity.pdbx_description
1 polymer ?
#
loop_
_entity_poly.entity_id
_entity_poly.type
_entity_poly.pdbx_seq_one_letter_code
_entity_poly.pdbx_strand_id
1 'polypeptide(L)'
;VVVPDAPTPSALLPGNLILIRRDLIEDQPTPEAVAGAILAEATRGQTWDPLADLLTTAGPRATFGLLTRGQIADPVIAEYARTFLVRDRPAPEVDATLAAFTAAGLSTRPYALAVDPTGAATLALIEADPLPGGSTAMVLDDGGWLKLGVICG
;
A
#
# COMPACT_ATOMS: atom_id res chain seq x y z
N VAL A 1 6.07 7.17 1.41
CA VAL A 1 6.50 7.81 2.68
C VAL A 1 6.71 6.70 3.68
N VAL A 2 7.87 6.67 4.33
CA VAL A 2 8.17 5.67 5.38
C VAL A 2 7.94 6.30 6.74
N VAL A 3 7.21 5.61 7.60
CA VAL A 3 6.94 6.07 8.98
C VAL A 3 7.39 5.00 9.98
N PRO A 4 7.93 5.40 11.15
CA PRO A 4 8.43 4.46 12.14
C PRO A 4 7.31 3.63 12.77
N ASP A 5 6.16 4.26 13.02
CA ASP A 5 5.01 3.61 13.62
C ASP A 5 3.73 4.03 12.90
N ALA A 6 2.90 3.05 12.59
CA ALA A 6 1.59 3.19 12.00
C ALA A 6 0.73 1.97 12.37
N PRO A 7 -0.59 2.11 12.53
CA PRO A 7 -1.44 0.96 12.84
C PRO A 7 -1.46 -0.11 11.74
N THR A 8 -1.22 0.29 10.49
CA THR A 8 -1.21 -0.60 9.32
C THR A 8 0.18 -0.63 8.67
N PRO A 9 0.59 -1.79 8.09
CA PRO A 9 1.93 -1.93 7.51
C PRO A 9 2.11 -1.12 6.22
N SER A 10 1.04 -0.90 5.46
CA SER A 10 1.04 -0.04 4.27
C SER A 10 -0.33 0.59 4.09
N ALA A 11 -0.39 1.80 3.50
CA ALA A 11 -1.64 2.46 3.19
C ALA A 11 -1.56 3.48 2.04
N LEU A 12 -2.50 3.43 1.10
CA LEU A 12 -2.71 4.53 0.14
C LEU A 12 -3.44 5.71 0.80
N LEU A 13 -2.85 6.90 0.70
CA LEU A 13 -3.37 8.15 1.24
C LEU A 13 -3.85 9.07 0.10
N PRO A 14 -4.73 10.04 0.41
CA PRO A 14 -5.12 11.08 -0.54
C PRO A 14 -3.88 11.80 -1.12
N GLY A 15 -3.91 12.09 -2.42
CA GLY A 15 -2.78 12.70 -3.13
C GLY A 15 -1.77 11.69 -3.70
N ASN A 16 -2.17 10.42 -3.87
CA ASN A 16 -1.35 9.35 -4.47
C ASN A 16 -0.06 9.08 -3.68
N LEU A 17 -0.16 9.13 -2.35
CA LEU A 17 0.94 8.85 -1.43
C LEU A 17 0.75 7.47 -0.84
N ILE A 18 1.76 6.60 -0.92
CA ILE A 18 1.75 5.32 -0.22
C ILE A 18 2.58 5.46 1.06
N LEU A 19 1.92 5.25 2.19
CA LEU A 19 2.54 5.10 3.50
C LEU A 19 3.02 3.65 3.62
N ILE A 20 4.26 3.48 4.07
CA ILE A 20 4.87 2.19 4.41
C ILE A 20 5.39 2.30 5.83
N ARG A 21 5.06 1.34 6.68
CA ARG A 21 5.64 1.23 8.02
C ARG A 21 7.04 0.64 7.90
N ARG A 22 7.95 1.14 8.74
CA ARG A 22 9.38 0.79 8.71
C ARG A 22 9.64 -0.72 8.82
N ASP A 23 8.91 -1.41 9.68
CA ASP A 23 9.02 -2.86 9.89
C ASP A 23 8.84 -3.67 8.60
N LEU A 24 7.98 -3.21 7.69
CA LEU A 24 7.79 -3.86 6.39
C LEU A 24 9.05 -3.82 5.50
N ILE A 25 9.99 -2.91 5.76
CA ILE A 25 11.28 -2.85 5.07
C ILE A 25 12.32 -3.67 5.85
N GLU A 26 12.35 -3.56 7.17
CA GLU A 26 13.37 -4.18 8.02
C GLU A 26 13.20 -5.69 8.18
N ASP A 27 11.96 -6.16 8.31
CA ASP A 27 11.65 -7.57 8.59
C ASP A 27 11.59 -8.42 7.31
N GLN A 28 11.69 -7.78 6.13
CA GLN A 28 11.55 -8.46 4.86
C GLN A 28 12.91 -8.79 4.24
N PRO A 29 13.14 -10.05 3.84
CA PRO A 29 14.43 -10.47 3.30
C PRO A 29 14.71 -9.85 1.93
N THR A 30 13.67 -9.48 1.18
CA THR A 30 13.80 -9.06 -0.21
C THR A 30 12.85 -7.90 -0.54
N PRO A 31 13.19 -7.04 -1.54
CA PRO A 31 12.39 -5.87 -1.89
C PRO A 31 11.02 -6.18 -2.48
N GLU A 32 10.80 -7.41 -2.97
CA GLU A 32 9.57 -7.84 -3.65
C GLU A 32 8.36 -7.79 -2.72
N ALA A 33 8.54 -8.09 -1.43
CA ALA A 33 7.45 -7.97 -0.47
C ALA A 33 6.94 -6.53 -0.35
N VAL A 34 7.87 -5.55 -0.30
CA VAL A 34 7.54 -4.13 -0.21
C VAL A 34 6.96 -3.61 -1.52
N ALA A 35 7.55 -3.97 -2.67
CA ALA A 35 7.00 -3.62 -3.97
C ALA A 35 5.60 -4.20 -4.17
N GLY A 36 5.37 -5.44 -3.73
CA GLY A 36 4.06 -6.06 -3.74
C GLY A 36 3.06 -5.34 -2.85
N ALA A 37 3.46 -4.87 -1.66
CA ALA A 37 2.61 -4.04 -0.80
C ALA A 37 2.22 -2.73 -1.47
N ILE A 38 3.17 -2.06 -2.15
CA ILE A 38 2.91 -0.85 -2.93
C ILE A 38 1.88 -1.13 -4.04
N LEU A 39 2.04 -2.23 -4.79
CA LEU A 39 1.10 -2.61 -5.84
C LEU A 39 -0.28 -2.97 -5.30
N ALA A 40 -0.35 -3.67 -4.17
CA ALA A 40 -1.60 -4.04 -3.54
C ALA A 40 -2.36 -2.79 -3.04
N GLU A 41 -1.67 -1.81 -2.45
CA GLU A 41 -2.27 -0.52 -2.06
C GLU A 41 -2.75 0.27 -3.28
N ALA A 42 -1.96 0.32 -4.36
CA ALA A 42 -2.36 0.98 -5.60
C ALA A 42 -3.59 0.31 -6.23
N THR A 43 -3.66 -1.02 -6.20
CA THR A 43 -4.80 -1.80 -6.69
C THR A 43 -6.05 -1.55 -5.85
N ARG A 44 -5.91 -1.53 -4.52
CA ARG A 44 -7.01 -1.18 -3.60
C ARG A 44 -7.57 0.22 -3.89
N GLY A 45 -6.69 1.17 -4.20
CA GLY A 45 -7.05 2.55 -4.57
C GLY A 45 -7.96 2.67 -5.81
N GLN A 46 -7.92 1.68 -6.71
CA GLN A 46 -8.79 1.68 -7.90
C GLN A 46 -10.25 1.37 -7.54
N THR A 47 -10.47 0.55 -6.53
CA THR A 47 -11.81 0.21 -6.02
C THR A 47 -12.27 1.20 -4.95
N TRP A 48 -11.32 1.74 -4.18
CA TRP A 48 -11.60 2.61 -3.04
C TRP A 48 -10.64 3.80 -3.01
N ASP A 49 -11.06 4.90 -3.63
CA ASP A 49 -10.29 6.15 -3.72
C ASP A 49 -10.29 6.90 -2.37
N PRO A 50 -9.12 7.01 -1.69
CA PRO A 50 -9.02 7.72 -0.42
C PRO A 50 -9.35 9.21 -0.53
N LEU A 51 -9.12 9.85 -1.68
CA LEU A 51 -9.47 11.25 -1.87
C LEU A 51 -10.99 11.43 -1.94
N ALA A 52 -11.69 10.59 -2.71
CA ALA A 52 -13.15 10.61 -2.78
C ALA A 52 -13.78 10.37 -1.40
N ASP A 53 -13.22 9.45 -0.64
CA ASP A 53 -13.66 9.15 0.72
C ASP A 53 -13.37 10.29 1.73
N LEU A 54 -12.21 10.94 1.63
CA LEU A 54 -11.90 12.17 2.38
C LEU A 54 -12.92 13.27 2.06
N LEU A 55 -13.19 13.52 0.78
CA LEU A 55 -14.12 14.58 0.36
C LEU A 55 -15.56 14.30 0.82
N THR A 56 -15.97 13.02 0.80
CA THR A 56 -17.28 12.60 1.31
C THR A 56 -17.40 12.83 2.81
N THR A 57 -16.34 12.51 3.56
CA THR A 57 -16.29 12.71 5.02
C THR A 57 -16.19 14.19 5.41
N ALA A 58 -15.40 14.96 4.67
CA ALA A 58 -15.14 16.39 4.89
C ALA A 58 -16.31 17.29 4.46
N GLY A 59 -17.14 16.80 3.54
CA GLY A 59 -18.34 17.48 3.05
C GLY A 59 -18.10 18.54 1.96
N PRO A 60 -19.20 19.15 1.47
CA PRO A 60 -19.17 19.99 0.26
C PRO A 60 -18.38 21.29 0.44
N ARG A 61 -18.28 21.85 1.65
CA ARG A 61 -17.49 23.07 1.91
C ARG A 61 -16.00 22.82 1.72
N ALA A 62 -15.48 21.70 2.21
CA ALA A 62 -14.09 21.32 2.04
C ALA A 62 -13.79 21.02 0.56
N THR A 63 -14.70 20.31 -0.11
CA THR A 63 -14.61 20.03 -1.55
C THR A 63 -14.56 21.30 -2.39
N PHE A 64 -15.45 22.27 -2.11
CA PHE A 64 -15.42 23.57 -2.79
C PHE A 64 -14.13 24.34 -2.52
N GLY A 65 -13.60 24.26 -1.29
CA GLY A 65 -12.30 24.82 -0.94
C GLY A 65 -11.16 24.23 -1.76
N LEU A 66 -11.15 22.91 -1.95
CA LEU A 66 -10.17 22.24 -2.80
C LEU A 66 -10.29 22.68 -4.27
N LEU A 67 -11.51 22.73 -4.81
CA LEU A 67 -11.72 23.10 -6.22
C LEU A 67 -11.40 24.56 -6.53
N THR A 68 -11.64 25.47 -5.58
CA THR A 68 -11.44 26.91 -5.79
C THR A 68 -10.07 27.42 -5.37
N ARG A 69 -9.46 26.79 -4.36
CA ARG A 69 -8.19 27.26 -3.75
C ARG A 69 -7.09 26.21 -3.77
N GLY A 70 -7.37 24.99 -4.24
CA GLY A 70 -6.39 23.90 -4.28
C GLY A 70 -6.03 23.34 -2.90
N GLN A 71 -6.81 23.65 -1.85
CA GLN A 71 -6.48 23.27 -0.47
C GLN A 71 -7.71 22.85 0.34
N ILE A 72 -7.50 21.87 1.23
CA ILE A 72 -8.40 21.49 2.31
C ILE A 72 -7.76 22.00 3.62
N ALA A 73 -8.57 22.45 4.57
CA ALA A 73 -8.05 22.94 5.84
C ALA A 73 -7.40 21.81 6.66
N ASP A 74 -6.19 22.04 7.17
CA ASP A 74 -5.41 21.11 8.02
C ASP A 74 -6.23 20.39 9.11
N PRO A 75 -7.09 21.04 9.91
CA PRO A 75 -7.88 20.32 10.92
C PRO A 75 -8.82 19.26 10.35
N VAL A 76 -9.30 19.45 9.12
CA VAL A 76 -10.16 18.47 8.43
C VAL A 76 -9.34 17.26 7.99
N ILE A 77 -8.12 17.50 7.46
CA ILE A 77 -7.19 16.43 7.07
C ILE A 77 -6.74 15.65 8.31
N ALA A 78 -6.42 16.34 9.40
CA ALA A 78 -5.97 15.72 10.64
C ALA A 78 -7.04 14.82 11.26
N GLU A 79 -8.30 15.27 11.26
CA GLU A 79 -9.41 14.44 11.76
C GLU A 79 -9.63 13.21 10.88
N TYR A 80 -9.63 13.39 9.56
CA TYR A 80 -9.72 12.27 8.63
C TYR A 80 -8.61 11.25 8.84
N ALA A 81 -7.35 11.70 9.00
CA ALA A 81 -6.21 10.81 9.20
C ALA A 81 -6.36 9.94 10.46
N ARG A 82 -6.90 10.48 11.56
CA ARG A 82 -7.15 9.72 12.80
C ARG A 82 -8.10 8.56 12.57
N THR A 83 -9.18 8.78 11.83
CA THR A 83 -10.16 7.74 11.52
C THR A 83 -9.64 6.78 10.44
N PHE A 84 -8.96 7.31 9.43
CA PHE A 84 -8.47 6.54 8.29
C PHE A 84 -7.46 5.47 8.68
N LEU A 85 -6.53 5.78 9.59
CA LEU A 85 -5.43 4.87 9.93
C LEU A 85 -5.86 3.69 10.79
N VAL A 86 -6.99 3.80 11.49
CA VAL A 86 -7.48 2.75 12.43
C VAL A 86 -8.72 2.01 11.92
N ARG A 87 -9.38 2.50 10.87
CA ARG A 87 -10.53 1.80 10.28
C ARG A 87 -10.07 0.58 9.49
N ASP A 88 -10.91 -0.44 9.48
CA ASP A 88 -10.72 -1.58 8.61
C ASP A 88 -10.91 -1.14 7.15
N ARG A 89 -10.03 -1.61 6.27
CA ARG A 89 -10.02 -1.23 4.85
C ARG A 89 -10.37 -2.45 4.02
N PRO A 90 -11.14 -2.28 2.93
CA PRO A 90 -11.49 -3.41 2.09
C PRO A 90 -10.22 -4.10 1.58
N ALA A 91 -10.20 -5.43 1.67
CA ALA A 91 -9.15 -6.21 1.04
C ALA A 91 -9.10 -5.88 -0.47
N PRO A 92 -7.90 -5.82 -1.07
CA PRO A 92 -7.81 -5.61 -2.51
C PRO A 92 -8.46 -6.80 -3.21
N GLU A 93 -9.13 -6.53 -4.33
CA GLU A 93 -9.78 -7.57 -5.12
C GLU A 93 -8.70 -8.52 -5.67
N VAL A 94 -8.93 -9.82 -5.53
CA VAL A 94 -7.90 -10.84 -5.76
C VAL A 94 -7.50 -10.88 -7.23
N ASP A 95 -8.47 -10.89 -8.15
CA ASP A 95 -8.20 -10.99 -9.58
C ASP A 95 -7.46 -9.73 -10.10
N ALA A 96 -7.88 -8.55 -9.64
CA ALA A 96 -7.21 -7.28 -9.93
C ALA A 96 -5.78 -7.26 -9.37
N THR A 97 -5.56 -7.81 -8.17
CA THR A 97 -4.22 -7.92 -7.57
C THR A 97 -3.34 -8.85 -8.39
N LEU A 98 -3.83 -10.03 -8.76
CA LEU A 98 -3.11 -10.98 -9.60
C LEU A 98 -2.74 -10.37 -10.96
N ALA A 99 -3.68 -9.65 -11.59
CA ALA A 99 -3.43 -8.95 -12.84
C ALA A 99 -2.35 -7.86 -12.71
N ALA A 100 -2.37 -7.09 -11.62
CA ALA A 100 -1.36 -6.06 -11.35
C ALA A 100 0.05 -6.67 -11.15
N PHE A 101 0.16 -7.75 -10.38
CA PHE A 101 1.43 -8.46 -10.17
C PHE A 101 1.96 -9.08 -11.47
N THR A 102 1.07 -9.68 -12.27
CA THR A 102 1.42 -10.22 -13.59
C THR A 102 1.98 -9.12 -14.50
N ALA A 103 1.31 -7.97 -14.57
CA ALA A 103 1.74 -6.84 -15.38
C ALA A 103 3.07 -6.25 -14.91
N ALA A 104 3.34 -6.29 -13.60
CA ALA A 104 4.60 -5.84 -13.00
C ALA A 104 5.73 -6.88 -13.08
N GLY A 105 5.45 -8.11 -13.52
CA GLY A 105 6.44 -9.20 -13.55
C GLY A 105 6.89 -9.63 -12.15
N LEU A 106 6.02 -9.51 -11.14
CA LEU A 106 6.31 -9.86 -9.75
C LEU A 106 5.52 -11.09 -9.30
N SER A 107 6.17 -11.96 -8.50
CA SER A 107 5.49 -13.03 -7.77
C SER A 107 4.66 -12.45 -6.63
N THR A 108 3.48 -12.99 -6.40
CA THR A 108 2.62 -12.60 -5.27
C THR A 108 3.06 -13.20 -3.94
N ARG A 109 3.85 -14.28 -3.95
CA ARG A 109 4.23 -15.02 -2.74
C ARG A 109 4.98 -14.20 -1.69
N PRO A 110 6.03 -13.43 -2.04
CA PRO A 110 6.75 -12.62 -1.05
C PRO A 110 5.82 -11.65 -0.32
N TYR A 111 4.91 -11.01 -1.06
CA TYR A 111 3.91 -10.12 -0.48
C TYR A 111 2.87 -10.88 0.37
N ALA A 112 2.31 -11.97 -0.15
CA ALA A 112 1.28 -12.75 0.53
C ALA A 112 1.76 -13.29 1.89
N LEU A 113 3.02 -13.73 1.96
CA LEU A 113 3.64 -14.22 3.19
C LEU A 113 4.09 -13.09 4.13
N ALA A 114 4.42 -11.91 3.60
CA ALA A 114 4.69 -10.73 4.41
C ALA A 114 3.43 -10.21 5.12
N VAL A 115 2.27 -10.31 4.46
CA VAL A 115 0.97 -9.93 5.04
C VAL A 115 0.47 -10.97 6.05
N ASP A 116 0.55 -12.25 5.70
CA ASP A 116 0.17 -13.36 6.57
C ASP A 116 1.23 -14.47 6.48
N PRO A 117 2.11 -14.59 7.50
CA PRO A 117 3.14 -15.63 7.54
C PRO A 117 2.59 -17.06 7.51
N THR A 118 1.32 -17.27 7.91
CA THR A 118 0.67 -18.59 7.82
C THR A 118 0.14 -18.88 6.43
N GLY A 119 -0.08 -17.85 5.62
CA GLY A 119 -0.69 -17.92 4.29
C GLY A 119 -2.18 -18.25 4.29
N ALA A 120 -2.85 -18.32 5.45
CA ALA A 120 -4.24 -18.71 5.54
C ALA A 120 -5.20 -17.66 4.95
N ALA A 121 -4.97 -16.39 5.26
CA ALA A 121 -5.76 -15.26 4.75
C ALA A 121 -5.37 -14.87 3.33
N THR A 122 -4.16 -15.19 2.90
CA THR A 122 -3.61 -14.82 1.58
C THR A 122 -3.48 -16.02 0.64
N LEU A 123 -4.12 -17.15 0.95
CA LEU A 123 -4.00 -18.41 0.21
C LEU A 123 -4.31 -18.25 -1.28
N ALA A 124 -5.34 -17.48 -1.62
CA ALA A 124 -5.73 -17.23 -3.01
C ALA A 124 -4.60 -16.56 -3.83
N LEU A 125 -3.81 -15.68 -3.21
CA LEU A 125 -2.65 -15.05 -3.86
C LEU A 125 -1.48 -16.03 -3.98
N ILE A 126 -1.33 -16.96 -3.05
CA ILE A 126 -0.22 -17.94 -3.04
C ILE A 126 -0.46 -19.05 -4.07
N GLU A 127 -1.70 -19.55 -4.17
CA GLU A 127 -2.06 -20.63 -5.09
C GLU A 127 -2.14 -20.15 -6.54
N ALA A 128 -2.61 -18.92 -6.75
CA ALA A 128 -2.73 -18.32 -8.08
C ALA A 128 -1.52 -17.46 -8.48
N ASP A 129 -0.36 -17.62 -7.81
CA ASP A 129 0.84 -16.82 -8.09
C ASP A 129 1.20 -16.85 -9.59
N PRO A 130 1.26 -15.68 -10.27
CA PRO A 130 1.54 -15.63 -11.70
C PRO A 130 2.98 -16.06 -12.04
N LEU A 131 3.89 -16.02 -11.06
CA LEU A 131 5.30 -16.30 -11.25
C LEU A 131 5.84 -17.22 -10.14
N PRO A 132 5.46 -18.51 -10.14
CA PRO A 132 5.84 -19.46 -9.08
C PRO A 132 7.35 -19.75 -9.03
N GLY A 133 8.08 -19.45 -10.11
CA GLY A 133 9.54 -19.53 -10.18
C GLY A 133 10.27 -18.29 -9.66
N GLY A 134 9.54 -17.28 -9.17
CA GLY A 134 10.08 -16.01 -8.71
C GLY A 134 9.83 -14.85 -9.67
N SER A 135 9.92 -13.63 -9.14
CA SER A 135 9.77 -12.39 -9.90
C SER A 135 10.78 -12.30 -11.05
N THR A 136 10.32 -11.85 -12.21
CA THR A 136 11.17 -11.64 -13.39
C THR A 136 11.67 -10.20 -13.48
N ALA A 137 10.90 -9.26 -12.93
CA ALA A 137 11.32 -7.88 -12.78
C ALA A 137 12.30 -7.75 -11.60
N MET A 138 13.45 -7.14 -11.86
CA MET A 138 14.37 -6.73 -10.80
C MET A 138 13.81 -5.46 -10.16
N VAL A 139 13.26 -5.59 -8.94
CA VAL A 139 12.71 -4.45 -8.19
C VAL A 139 13.83 -3.50 -7.75
N LEU A 140 14.84 -4.08 -7.10
CA LEU A 140 16.02 -3.38 -6.60
C LEU A 140 17.16 -4.39 -6.50
N ASP A 141 18.40 -3.95 -6.71
CA ASP A 141 19.57 -4.78 -6.45
C ASP A 141 19.83 -4.89 -4.94
N ASP A 142 20.56 -5.93 -4.52
CA ASP A 142 20.88 -6.17 -3.10
C ASP A 142 21.54 -4.95 -2.44
N GLY A 143 22.42 -4.27 -3.18
CA GLY A 143 23.10 -3.07 -2.73
C GLY A 143 22.14 -1.90 -2.50
N GLY A 144 21.14 -1.73 -3.37
CA GLY A 144 20.08 -0.76 -3.21
C GLY A 144 19.17 -1.09 -2.02
N TRP A 145 18.82 -2.37 -1.86
CA TRP A 145 17.96 -2.84 -0.77
C TRP A 145 18.58 -2.60 0.61
N LEU A 146 19.86 -2.96 0.77
CA LEU A 146 20.61 -2.69 2.01
C LEU A 146 20.69 -1.19 2.32
N LYS A 147 20.94 -0.35 1.31
CA LYS A 147 20.97 1.10 1.49
C LYS A 147 19.62 1.65 1.94
N LEU A 148 18.53 1.14 1.38
CA LEU A 148 17.19 1.54 1.77
C LEU A 148 16.93 1.20 3.24
N GLY A 149 17.28 -0.01 3.69
CA GLY A 149 17.19 -0.40 5.10
C GLY A 149 17.97 0.54 6.02
N VAL A 150 19.19 0.94 5.64
CA VAL A 150 20.01 1.89 6.42
C VAL A 150 19.39 3.30 6.47
N ILE A 151 18.78 3.77 5.39
CA ILE A 151 18.14 5.11 5.33
C ILE A 151 16.84 5.13 6.13
N CYS A 152 16.08 4.04 6.06
CA CYS A 152 14.77 3.94 6.65
C CYS A 152 14.76 3.45 8.10
N GLY A 153 15.88 2.89 8.59
CA GLY A 153 16.10 2.44 9.97
C GLY A 153 16.23 3.53 11.02
#